data_AF-A0A4Y4KH51-F1
#
_entry.id   AF-A0A4Y4KH51-F1
#
_cell.length_a   1.000
_cell.length_b   1.000
_cell.length_c   1.000
_cell.angle_alpha   90.00
_cell.angle_beta   90.00
_cell.angle_gamma   90.00
#
_symmetry.space_group_name_H-M   'P 1'
#
loop_
_entity.id
_entity.type
_entity.pdbx_description
1 polymer ?
#
loop_
_entity_poly.entity_id
_entity_poly.type
_entity_poly.pdbx_seq_one_letter_code
_entity_poly.pdbx_strand_id
1 'polypeptide(L)' 'MAGVITASEPSWIGPFTGLSPRQFAKLITALRREGADPVRKGRPWSLPLEDRVLLVAA' A
#
# COMPACT_ATOMS: atom_id res chain seq x y z
N MET A 1 12.66 14.85 10.54
CA MET A 1 11.70 15.22 9.48
C MET A 1 10.57 14.21 9.56
N ALA A 2 9.34 14.67 9.82
CA ALA A 2 8.24 13.79 10.24
C ALA A 2 7.97 12.67 9.22
N GLY A 3 8.04 11.43 9.69
CA GLY A 3 8.01 10.21 8.90
C GLY A 3 6.63 9.97 8.28
N VAL A 4 6.56 10.11 6.96
CA VAL A 4 5.40 9.66 6.20
C VAL A 4 5.50 8.13 6.12
N ILE A 5 4.50 7.44 6.66
CA ILE A 5 4.37 5.98 6.51
C ILE A 5 4.08 5.71 5.03
N THR A 6 5.00 5.04 4.33
CA THR A 6 4.86 4.67 2.92
C THR A 6 5.36 3.26 2.69
N ALA A 7 4.68 2.54 1.78
CA ALA A 7 5.08 1.23 1.33
C ALA A 7 6.38 1.26 0.50
N SER A 8 6.81 2.45 0.07
CA SER A 8 8.12 2.69 -0.54
C SER A 8 9.28 2.38 0.40
N GLU A 9 9.03 2.42 1.72
CA GLU A 9 10.00 2.09 2.75
C GLU A 9 9.59 0.77 3.43
N PRO A 10 10.21 -0.37 3.07
CA PRO A 10 9.74 -1.70 3.47
C PRO A 10 9.78 -1.97 4.98
N SER A 11 10.55 -1.19 5.74
CA SER A 11 10.63 -1.28 7.20
C SER A 11 9.28 -0.99 7.87
N TRP A 12 8.36 -0.28 7.21
CA TRP A 12 7.00 -0.03 7.71
C TRP A 12 6.03 -1.19 7.48
N ILE A 13 6.29 -2.06 6.51
CA ILE A 13 5.36 -3.12 6.14
C ILE A 13 5.19 -4.12 7.30
N GLY A 14 6.29 -4.58 7.89
CA GLY A 14 6.24 -5.55 8.99
C GLY A 14 5.47 -5.03 10.21
N PRO A 15 5.85 -3.87 10.78
CA PRO A 15 5.20 -3.29 11.95
C PRO A 15 3.69 -3.05 11.80
N PHE A 16 3.22 -2.62 10.61
CA PHE A 16 1.80 -2.29 10.42
C PHE A 16 0.95 -3.42 9.84
N THR A 17 1.53 -4.35 9.08
CA THR A 17 0.75 -5.41 8.40
C THR A 17 0.98 -6.80 8.97
N GLY A 18 2.06 -7.01 9.75
CA GLY A 18 2.51 -8.33 10.15
C GLY A 18 3.06 -9.19 9.00
N LEU A 19 3.17 -8.64 7.79
CA LEU A 19 3.65 -9.33 6.60
C LEU A 19 5.12 -9.02 6.34
N SER A 20 5.83 -9.98 5.74
CA SER A 20 7.09 -9.66 5.07
C SER A 20 6.82 -8.80 3.81
N PRO A 21 7.78 -7.97 3.36
CA PRO A 21 7.64 -7.18 2.13
C PRO A 21 7.24 -8.02 0.90
N ARG A 22 7.70 -9.26 0.82
CA ARG A 22 7.35 -10.21 -0.25
C ARG A 22 5.88 -10.66 -0.17
N GLN A 23 5.38 -10.98 1.01
CA GLN A 23 3.97 -11.34 1.21
C GLN A 23 3.06 -10.14 0.91
N PHE A 24 3.47 -8.94 1.31
CA PHE A 24 2.77 -7.70 0.99
C PHE A 24 2.69 -7.47 -0.52
N ALA A 25 3.79 -7.59 -1.27
CA ALA A 25 3.77 -7.47 -2.74
C ALA A 25 2.84 -8.50 -3.41
N LYS A 26 2.78 -9.73 -2.88
CA LYS A 26 1.84 -10.76 -3.34
C LYS A 26 0.39 -10.36 -3.08
N LEU A 27 0.08 -9.80 -1.90
CA LEU A 27 -1.24 -9.27 -1.57
C LEU A 27 -1.65 -8.14 -2.51
N ILE A 28 -0.79 -7.15 -2.73
CA ILE A 28 -1.04 -6.04 -3.64
C ILE A 28 -1.33 -6.55 -5.06
N THR A 29 -0.58 -7.53 -5.54
CA THR A 29 -0.81 -8.16 -6.86
C THR A 29 -2.18 -8.83 -6.93
N ALA A 30 -2.59 -9.55 -5.87
CA ALA A 30 -3.91 -10.16 -5.80
C ALA A 30 -5.03 -9.09 -5.78
N LEU A 31 -4.88 -8.04 -4.97
CA LEU A 31 -5.83 -6.93 -4.89
C LEU A 31 -5.98 -6.19 -6.24
N ARG A 32 -4.90 -5.98 -6.98
CA ARG A 32 -4.97 -5.41 -8.34
C ARG A 32 -5.77 -6.30 -9.29
N ARG A 33 -5.60 -7.63 -9.21
CA ARG A 33 -6.36 -8.59 -10.03
C ARG A 33 -7.85 -8.59 -9.69
N GLU A 34 -8.19 -8.40 -8.42
CA GLU A 34 -9.57 -8.26 -7.94
C GLU A 34 -10.16 -6.85 -8.18
N GLY A 35 -9.43 -5.93 -8.81
CA GLY A 35 -9.92 -4.59 -9.15
C GLY A 35 -9.92 -3.58 -8.00
N ALA A 36 -9.15 -3.81 -6.93
CA ALA A 36 -9.06 -2.91 -5.77
C ALA A 36 -8.36 -1.56 -6.08
N ASP A 37 -7.79 -1.40 -7.27
CA ASP A 37 -7.20 -0.15 -7.76
C ASP A 37 -7.94 0.40 -8.99
N PRO A 38 -9.19 0.88 -8.82
CA PRO A 38 -9.92 1.47 -9.93
C PRO A 38 -9.23 2.77 -10.38
N VAL A 39 -9.12 2.97 -11.69
CA VAL A 39 -8.56 4.20 -12.29
C VAL A 39 -9.41 5.40 -11.85
N ARG A 40 -8.94 6.16 -10.88
CA ARG A 40 -9.61 7.38 -10.40
C ARG A 40 -9.28 8.54 -11.33
N LYS A 41 -10.08 8.70 -12.40
CA LYS A 41 -10.00 9.90 -13.24
C LYS A 41 -10.32 11.14 -12.40
N GLY A 42 -9.44 12.14 -12.41
CA GLY A 42 -9.69 13.47 -11.84
C GLY A 42 -9.25 13.71 -10.39
N ARG A 43 -8.45 12.82 -9.77
CA ARG A 43 -7.81 13.13 -8.47
C ARG A 43 -6.28 13.12 -8.57
N PRO A 44 -5.62 14.29 -8.73
CA PRO A 44 -4.16 14.36 -8.83
C PRO A 44 -3.42 13.91 -7.56
N TRP A 45 -4.14 13.75 -6.45
CA TRP A 45 -3.59 13.38 -5.14
C TRP A 45 -3.99 11.97 -4.68
N SER A 46 -4.35 11.06 -5.60
CA SER A 46 -4.65 9.68 -5.19
C SER A 46 -3.38 8.96 -4.74
N LEU A 47 -3.37 8.51 -3.49
CA LEU A 47 -2.29 7.67 -2.98
C LEU A 47 -2.18 6.37 -3.79
N PRO A 48 -0.95 5.87 -4.04
CA PRO A 48 -0.71 4.53 -4.59
C PRO A 48 -1.51 3.46 -3.82
N LEU A 49 -1.85 2.35 -4.49
CA LEU A 49 -2.60 1.28 -3.84
C LEU A 49 -1.87 0.73 -2.62
N GLU A 50 -0.57 0.57 -2.74
CA GLU A 50 0.35 0.07 -1.73
C GLU A 50 0.31 0.95 -0.47
N ASP A 51 0.42 2.26 -0.63
CA ASP A 51 0.34 3.22 0.47
C ASP A 51 -1.05 3.24 1.11
N ARG A 52 -2.11 3.09 0.32
CA ARG A 52 -3.48 2.97 0.86
C ARG A 52 -3.67 1.71 1.69
N VAL A 53 -3.17 0.58 1.21
CA VAL A 53 -3.27 -0.70 1.95
C VAL A 53 -2.45 -0.62 3.23
N LEU A 54 -1.25 -0.03 3.19
CA LEU A 54 -0.43 0.18 4.37
C LEU A 54 -1.11 1.13 5.37
N LEU A 55 -1.72 2.21 4.90
CA LEU A 55 -2.45 3.16 5.74
C LEU A 55 -3.67 2.54 6.43
N VAL A 56 -4.39 1.64 5.76
CA VAL A 56 -5.56 0.95 6.35
C VAL A 56 -5.13 -0.10 7.38
N ALA A 57 -3.94 -0.67 7.23
CA ALA A 57 -3.41 -1.67 8.16
C ALA A 57 -2.77 -1.07 9.42
N ALA A 58 -2.35 0.20 9.36
CA ALA A 58 -1.69 0.92 10.44
C ALA A 58 -2.61 1.33 11.60
#